data_AF-A0AAT9LNN6-F1
#
_entry.id   AF-A0AAT9LNN6-F1
#
_cell.length_a   1.000
_cell.length_b   1.000
_cell.length_c   1.000
_cell.angle_alpha   90.00
_cell.angle_beta   90.00
_cell.angle_gamma   90.00
#
_symmetry.space_group_name_H-M   'P 1'
#
loop_
_entity.id
_entity.type
_entity.pdbx_description
1 polymer ?
#
loop_
_entity_poly.entity_id
_entity_poly.type
_entity_poly.pdbx_seq_one_letter_code
_entity_poly.pdbx_strand_id
1 'polypeptide(L)'
;MKRTRAEYERGLPDYHDPLGGVGGAAPAYSALTLRTVLAAVALAMCLAAGTLFVILHVLWGIVLLSALAVVCVVDLVWVIHRKRRGEPG
;
A
#
# COMPACT_ATOMS: atom_id res chain seq x y z
N MET A 1 2.65 -28.71 24.44
CA MET A 1 4.12 -28.62 24.31
C MET A 1 4.60 -27.37 25.05
N LYS A 2 5.51 -27.48 26.02
CA LYS A 2 6.12 -26.32 26.70
C LYS A 2 7.35 -25.89 25.92
N ARG A 3 7.44 -24.60 25.56
CA ARG A 3 8.62 -24.03 24.90
C ARG A 3 9.83 -24.03 25.82
N THR A 4 11.02 -24.18 25.25
CA THR A 4 12.28 -24.31 26.00
C THR A 4 12.87 -22.95 26.36
N ARG A 5 13.66 -22.85 27.43
CA ARG A 5 14.29 -21.59 27.88
C ARG A 5 15.15 -20.94 26.79
N ALA A 6 15.85 -21.74 26.00
CA ALA A 6 16.65 -21.29 24.86
C ALA A 6 15.82 -20.71 23.69
N GLU A 7 14.51 -20.97 23.68
CA GLU A 7 13.55 -20.39 22.73
C GLU A 7 13.09 -19.00 23.19
N TYR A 8 12.96 -18.79 24.51
CA TYR A 8 12.68 -17.49 25.11
C TYR A 8 13.88 -16.54 25.02
N GLU A 9 15.09 -17.04 25.25
CA GLU A 9 16.33 -16.25 25.18
C GLU A 9 16.63 -15.73 23.75
N ARG A 10 16.04 -16.34 22.73
CA ARG A 10 16.23 -15.95 21.32
C ARG A 10 15.40 -14.73 20.91
N GLY A 11 14.56 -14.20 21.80
CA GLY A 11 13.59 -13.15 21.49
C GLY A 11 12.39 -13.73 20.76
N LEU A 12 11.30 -13.97 21.49
CA LEU A 12 10.05 -14.41 20.87
C LEU A 12 9.52 -13.26 19.99
N PRO A 13 9.10 -13.53 18.74
CA PRO A 13 8.33 -12.56 17.97
C PRO A 13 7.17 -12.05 18.83
N ASP A 14 6.99 -10.74 18.88
CA ASP A 14 5.94 -10.04 19.64
C ASP A 14 6.06 -10.10 21.18
N TYR A 15 7.19 -10.56 21.74
CA TYR A 15 7.39 -10.55 23.20
C TYR A 15 7.48 -9.15 23.82
N HIS A 16 7.96 -8.18 23.06
CA HIS A 16 8.19 -6.80 23.51
C HIS A 16 7.10 -5.82 23.09
N ASP A 17 6.02 -6.28 22.44
CA ASP A 17 4.89 -5.44 22.10
C ASP A 17 3.76 -5.65 23.14
N PRO A 18 3.62 -4.77 24.16
CA PRO A 18 2.56 -4.87 25.15
C PRO A 18 1.15 -4.72 24.54
N LEU A 19 1.04 -4.27 23.28
CA LEU A 19 -0.20 -4.19 22.50
C LEU A 19 -0.29 -5.27 21.41
N GLY A 20 0.70 -6.16 21.27
CA GLY A 20 0.78 -7.18 20.22
C GLY A 20 -0.42 -8.13 20.11
N GLY A 21 -1.23 -8.24 21.17
CA GLY A 21 -2.48 -9.02 21.19
C GLY A 21 -3.78 -8.19 21.19
N VAL A 22 -3.71 -6.86 21.36
CA VAL A 22 -4.88 -5.96 21.39
C VAL A 22 -4.60 -4.79 20.46
N GLY A 23 -4.88 -5.00 19.18
CA GLY A 23 -4.61 -3.99 18.14
C GLY A 23 -3.13 -3.87 17.74
N GLY A 24 -2.32 -4.89 18.02
CA GLY A 24 -0.93 -4.99 17.56
C GLY A 24 -0.83 -4.65 16.08
N ALA A 25 0.08 -3.74 15.73
CA ALA A 25 0.19 -3.20 14.38
C ALA A 25 0.31 -4.36 13.39
N ALA A 26 -0.71 -4.52 12.54
CA ALA A 26 -0.69 -5.55 11.51
C ALA A 26 0.65 -5.46 10.76
N PRO A 27 1.35 -6.60 10.54
CA PRO A 27 2.68 -6.60 9.94
C PRO A 27 2.69 -5.70 8.70
N ALA A 28 3.76 -4.92 8.53
CA ALA A 28 3.89 -3.80 7.58
C ALA A 28 3.40 -4.09 6.14
N TYR A 29 3.32 -5.38 5.78
CA TYR A 29 2.59 -5.91 4.63
C TYR A 29 1.18 -5.33 4.45
N SER A 30 0.30 -5.31 5.47
CA SER A 30 -1.10 -4.87 5.32
C SER A 30 -1.23 -3.42 4.85
N ALA A 31 -0.35 -2.54 5.33
CA ALA A 31 -0.32 -1.14 4.90
C ALA A 31 0.17 -0.99 3.46
N LEU A 32 1.14 -1.81 3.06
CA LEU A 32 1.70 -1.78 1.70
C LEU A 32 0.70 -2.33 0.66
N THR A 33 0.01 -3.44 0.95
CA THR A 33 -1.05 -3.95 0.08
C THR A 33 -2.21 -2.97 0.01
N LEU A 34 -2.65 -2.40 1.14
CA LEU A 34 -3.71 -1.39 1.14
C LEU A 34 -3.35 -0.19 0.25
N ARG A 35 -2.11 0.30 0.36
CA ARG A 35 -1.63 1.41 -0.47
C ARG A 35 -1.65 1.06 -1.95
N THR A 36 -1.18 -0.12 -2.33
CA THR A 36 -1.23 -0.56 -3.74
C THR A 36 -2.65 -0.71 -4.28
N VAL A 37 -3.56 -1.25 -3.47
CA VAL A 37 -4.96 -1.43 -3.86
C VAL A 37 -5.63 -0.06 -4.01
N LEU A 38 -5.41 0.85 -3.06
CA LEU A 38 -5.96 2.21 -3.12
C LEU A 38 -5.44 2.97 -4.34
N ALA A 39 -4.13 2.89 -4.62
CA ALA A 39 -3.53 3.52 -5.80
C ALA A 39 -4.09 2.93 -7.11
N ALA A 40 -4.28 1.61 -7.19
CA ALA A 40 -4.84 0.95 -8.37
C ALA A 40 -6.31 1.33 -8.61
N VAL A 41 -7.13 1.35 -7.55
CA VAL A 41 -8.54 1.77 -7.62
C VAL A 41 -8.65 3.24 -8.00
N ALA A 42 -7.84 4.11 -7.38
CA ALA A 42 -7.81 5.53 -7.70
C ALA A 42 -7.39 5.79 -9.15
N LEU A 43 -6.39 5.06 -9.66
CA LEU A 43 -5.98 5.14 -11.06
C LEU A 43 -7.12 4.72 -12.00
N ALA A 44 -7.79 3.59 -11.72
CA ALA A 44 -8.93 3.13 -12.52
C ALA A 44 -10.06 4.16 -12.54
N MET A 45 -10.38 4.76 -11.39
CA MET A 45 -11.38 5.83 -11.31
C MET A 45 -10.96 7.08 -12.09
N CYS A 46 -9.69 7.48 -12.01
CA CYS A 46 -9.18 8.63 -12.77
C CYS A 46 -9.28 8.39 -14.28
N LEU A 47 -8.98 7.18 -14.76
CA LEU A 47 -9.10 6.83 -16.17
C LEU A 47 -10.57 6.81 -16.63
N ALA A 48 -11.46 6.20 -15.84
CA ALA A 48 -12.89 6.14 -16.17
C ALA A 48 -13.53 7.53 -16.19
N ALA A 49 -13.32 8.33 -15.14
CA ALA A 49 -13.81 9.70 -15.09
C ALA A 49 -13.13 10.57 -16.16
N GLY A 50 -11.83 10.41 -16.40
CA GLY A 50 -11.10 11.18 -17.41
C GLY A 50 -11.68 10.96 -18.81
N THR A 51 -11.99 9.70 -19.14
CA THR A 51 -12.67 9.34 -20.40
C THR A 51 -14.03 10.02 -20.51
N LEU A 52 -14.82 10.06 -19.43
CA LEU A 52 -16.10 10.76 -19.41
C LEU A 52 -15.93 12.28 -19.64
N PHE A 53 -14.93 12.89 -18.99
CA PHE A 53 -14.66 14.33 -19.14
C PHE A 53 -14.14 14.70 -20.54
N VAL A 54 -13.42 13.79 -21.22
CA VAL A 54 -13.07 13.93 -22.64
C VAL A 54 -14.32 13.98 -23.51
N ILE A 55 -15.28 13.08 -23.29
CA ILE A 55 -16.55 13.05 -24.02
C ILE A 55 -17.37 14.33 -23.78
N LEU A 56 -17.32 14.86 -22.56
CA LEU A 56 -18.01 16.10 -22.17
C LEU A 56 -17.25 17.37 -22.58
N HIS A 57 -16.06 17.27 -23.19
CA HIS A 57 -15.19 18.39 -23.56
C HIS A 57 -14.83 19.35 -22.40
N VAL A 58 -14.80 18.85 -21.16
CA VAL A 58 -14.49 19.67 -19.98
C VAL A 58 -12.99 19.60 -19.69
N LEU A 59 -12.24 20.52 -20.31
CA LEU A 59 -10.77 20.54 -20.30
C LEU A 59 -10.14 20.49 -18.90
N TRP A 60 -10.69 21.22 -17.94
CA TRP A 60 -10.10 21.29 -16.61
C TRP A 60 -10.19 19.96 -15.85
N GLY A 61 -11.27 19.21 -16.02
CA GLY A 61 -11.41 17.88 -15.42
C GLY A 61 -10.48 16.85 -16.06
N ILE A 62 -10.23 16.96 -17.38
CA ILE A 62 -9.24 16.13 -18.07
C ILE A 62 -7.85 16.35 -17.47
N VAL A 63 -7.45 17.62 -17.30
CA VAL A 63 -6.13 17.98 -16.73
C VAL A 63 -6.00 17.47 -15.30
N LEU A 64 -7.00 17.73 -14.45
CA LEU A 64 -6.98 17.29 -13.05
C LEU A 64 -6.88 15.77 -12.91
N LEU A 65 -7.73 15.02 -13.64
CA LEU A 65 -7.76 13.56 -13.57
C LEU A 65 -6.51 12.93 -14.18
N SER A 66 -5.93 13.54 -15.22
CA SER A 66 -4.65 13.12 -15.77
C SER A 66 -3.51 13.30 -14.76
N ALA A 67 -3.47 14.44 -14.05
CA ALA A 67 -2.48 14.66 -13.00
C ALA A 67 -2.59 13.63 -11.86
N LEU A 68 -3.81 13.35 -11.39
CA LEU A 68 -4.06 12.33 -10.38
C LEU A 68 -3.70 10.91 -10.86
N ALA A 69 -3.98 10.59 -12.12
CA ALA A 69 -3.56 9.33 -12.73
C ALA A 69 -2.04 9.18 -12.72
N VAL A 70 -1.28 10.23 -13.07
CA VAL A 70 0.19 10.23 -13.01
C VAL A 70 0.69 9.96 -11.59
N VAL A 71 0.10 10.59 -10.58
CA VAL A 71 0.47 10.35 -9.17
C VAL A 71 0.25 8.88 -8.78
N CYS A 72 -0.88 8.29 -9.17
CA CYS A 72 -1.16 6.87 -8.89
C CYS A 72 -0.17 5.94 -9.59
N VAL A 73 0.22 6.25 -10.83
CA VAL A 73 1.24 5.49 -11.57
C VAL A 73 2.60 5.57 -10.84
N VAL A 74 3.00 6.75 -10.37
CA VAL A 74 4.25 6.93 -9.62
C VAL A 74 4.24 6.10 -8.33
N ASP A 75 3.13 6.09 -7.58
CA ASP A 75 3.01 5.31 -6.35
C ASP A 75 3.13 3.80 -6.63
N LEU A 76 2.47 3.30 -7.68
CA LEU A 76 2.57 1.90 -8.12
C LEU A 76 4.00 1.54 -8.54
N VAL A 77 4.64 2.38 -9.36
CA VAL A 77 6.02 2.19 -9.80
C VAL A 77 6.97 2.19 -8.60
N TRP A 78 6.77 3.09 -7.63
CA TRP A 78 7.58 3.15 -6.41
C TRP A 78 7.45 1.87 -5.58
N VAL A 79 6.23 1.33 -5.41
CA VAL A 79 6.04 0.08 -4.67
C VAL A 79 6.69 -1.10 -5.39
N ILE A 80 6.54 -1.20 -6.72
CA ILE A 80 7.20 -2.23 -7.52
C ILE A 80 8.73 -2.08 -7.42
N HIS A 81 9.23 -0.86 -7.51
CA HIS A 81 10.65 -0.54 -7.39
C HIS A 81 11.21 -0.96 -6.02
N ARG A 82 10.48 -0.65 -4.95
CA ARG A 82 10.83 -1.05 -3.58
C ARG A 82 10.85 -2.57 -3.43
N LYS A 83 9.83 -3.28 -3.93
CA LYS A 83 9.82 -4.76 -3.95
C LYS A 83 11.02 -5.35 -4.70
N ARG A 84 11.42 -4.74 -5.82
CA ARG A 84 12.57 -5.20 -6.62
C ARG A 84 13.92 -4.98 -5.95
N ARG A 85 14.05 -4.03 -5.01
CA ARG A 85 15.29 -3.79 -4.25
C ARG A 85 15.52 -4.80 -3.13
N GLY A 86 14.59 -5.72 -2.89
CA GLY A 86 14.83 -6.85 -1.99
C GLY A 86 14.81 -6.48 -0.51
N GLU A 87 14.16 -5.39 -0.10
CA GLU A 87 13.65 -5.29 1.27
C GLU A 87 12.46 -6.27 1.36
N PRO A 88 12.62 -7.43 2.02
CA PRO A 88 11.46 -8.21 2.37
C PRO A 88 10.70 -7.37 3.41
N GLY A 89 9.38 -7.24 3.22
CA GLY A 89 8.55 -6.67 4.27
C GLY A 89 8.58 -7.49 5.56
#